data_AF-K0F9D5-F1
#
_entry.id   AF-K0F9D5-F1
#
_cell.length_a   1.000
_cell.length_b   1.000
_cell.length_c   1.000
_cell.angle_alpha   90.00
_cell.angle_beta   90.00
_cell.angle_gamma   90.00
#
_symmetry.space_group_name_H-M   'P 1'
#
loop_
_entity.id
_entity.type
_entity.pdbx_description
1 polymer ?
#
loop_
_entity_poly.entity_id
_entity_poly.type
_entity_poly.pdbx_seq_one_letter_code
_entity_poly.pdbx_strand_id
1 'polypeptide(L)'
;MDHGRILRTVLGVTAGYLVLLGLWLGWLVHHTPPGTLPYQIVALVGLFGTCLGIGMMLAARPSKADRRLWRHGLEGWATVHGVHPLRPTDHHSELTELDLELTVPGSETYRGTIVFDVTPADKPKLAVGETISIRVDPANRDRIIVVL
;
A
#
# COMPACT_ATOMS: atom_id res chain seq x y z
N MET A 1 0.51 1.97 4.47
CA MET A 1 -0.49 1.41 3.52
C MET A 1 -1.05 2.51 2.64
N ASP A 2 -1.17 2.29 1.33
CA ASP A 2 -1.79 3.26 0.40
C ASP A 2 -3.32 3.32 0.64
N HIS A 3 -3.76 4.18 1.56
CA HIS A 3 -5.18 4.41 1.87
C HIS A 3 -6.02 4.66 0.61
N GLY A 4 -5.45 5.36 -0.38
CA GLY A 4 -6.10 5.60 -1.67
C GLY A 4 -6.37 4.33 -2.48
N ARG A 5 -5.49 3.32 -2.42
CA ARG A 5 -5.72 2.03 -3.12
C ARG A 5 -6.82 1.23 -2.45
N ILE A 6 -6.80 1.19 -1.11
CA ILE A 6 -7.83 0.53 -0.32
C ILE A 6 -9.18 1.17 -0.62
N LEU A 7 -9.28 2.50 -0.54
CA LEU A 7 -10.50 3.23 -0.81
C LEU A 7 -11.03 2.97 -2.23
N ARG A 8 -10.18 3.04 -3.25
CA ARG A 8 -10.59 2.74 -4.65
C ARG A 8 -11.08 1.30 -4.81
N THR A 9 -10.45 0.36 -4.12
CA THR A 9 -10.84 -1.05 -4.16
C THR A 9 -12.20 -1.25 -3.51
N VAL A 10 -12.41 -0.70 -2.31
CA VAL A 10 -13.70 -0.75 -1.61
C VAL A 10 -14.80 -0.11 -2.43
N LEU A 11 -14.55 1.08 -3.00
CA LEU A 11 -15.51 1.77 -3.87
C LEU A 11 -15.85 0.94 -5.11
N GLY A 12 -14.85 0.37 -5.79
CA GLY A 12 -15.07 -0.45 -6.97
C GLY A 12 -15.87 -1.72 -6.69
N VAL A 13 -15.53 -2.44 -5.61
CA VAL A 13 -16.26 -3.65 -5.19
C VAL A 13 -17.69 -3.29 -4.77
N THR A 14 -17.88 -2.20 -4.04
CA THR A 14 -19.21 -1.74 -3.61
C THR A 14 -20.07 -1.32 -4.80
N ALA A 15 -19.52 -0.56 -5.75
CA ALA A 15 -20.24 -0.16 -6.96
C ALA A 15 -20.64 -1.38 -7.80
N GLY A 16 -19.73 -2.33 -8.02
CA GLY A 16 -20.02 -3.58 -8.72
C GLY A 16 -21.09 -4.42 -8.03
N TYR A 17 -21.06 -4.47 -6.69
CA TYR A 17 -22.09 -5.12 -5.90
C TYR A 17 -23.46 -4.45 -6.04
N LEU A 18 -23.53 -3.11 -6.00
CA LEU A 18 -24.78 -2.39 -6.19
C LEU A 18 -25.38 -2.61 -7.57
N VAL A 19 -24.55 -2.68 -8.62
CA VAL A 19 -25.01 -3.03 -9.97
C VAL A 19 -25.58 -4.44 -10.01
N LEU A 20 -24.85 -5.42 -9.45
CA LEU A 20 -25.31 -6.80 -9.38
C LEU A 20 -26.61 -6.93 -8.57
N LEU A 21 -26.70 -6.23 -7.45
CA LEU A 21 -27.88 -6.19 -6.59
C LEU A 21 -29.07 -5.56 -7.32
N GLY A 22 -28.86 -4.48 -8.08
CA GLY A 22 -29.88 -3.85 -8.89
C GLY A 22 -30.41 -4.76 -9.99
N LEU A 23 -29.51 -5.48 -10.69
CA LEU A 23 -29.89 -6.49 -11.69
C LEU A 23 -30.65 -7.66 -11.05
N TRP A 24 -30.20 -8.10 -9.89
CA TRP A 24 -30.85 -9.18 -9.15
C TRP A 24 -32.26 -8.79 -8.70
N LEU A 25 -32.44 -7.61 -8.11
CA LEU A 25 -33.73 -7.08 -7.67
C LEU A 25 -34.68 -6.78 -8.84
N GLY A 26 -34.17 -6.15 -9.90
CA GLY A 26 -35.00 -5.69 -11.02
C GLY A 26 -35.40 -6.80 -11.98
N TRP A 27 -34.67 -7.92 -12.01
CA TRP A 27 -34.90 -8.97 -12.99
C TRP A 27 -34.91 -10.37 -12.40
N LEU A 28 -33.83 -10.78 -11.72
CA LEU A 28 -33.66 -12.19 -11.35
C LEU A 28 -34.67 -12.64 -10.27
N VAL A 29 -34.96 -11.79 -9.28
CA VAL A 29 -35.92 -12.08 -8.20
C VAL A 29 -37.27 -12.51 -8.75
N HIS A 30 -37.77 -11.83 -9.78
CA HIS A 30 -39.08 -12.11 -10.38
C HIS A 30 -39.13 -13.44 -11.16
N HIS A 31 -37.98 -13.95 -11.59
CA HIS A 31 -37.88 -15.22 -12.33
C HIS A 31 -37.50 -16.40 -11.44
N THR A 32 -37.30 -16.17 -10.14
CA THR A 32 -36.80 -17.22 -9.24
C THR A 32 -37.91 -17.99 -8.55
N PRO A 33 -37.75 -19.32 -8.36
CA PRO A 33 -38.73 -20.12 -7.66
C PRO A 33 -38.95 -19.64 -6.23
N PRO A 34 -40.21 -19.66 -5.74
CA PRO A 34 -40.51 -19.30 -4.35
C PRO A 34 -39.73 -20.21 -3.38
N GLY A 35 -39.20 -19.62 -2.31
CA GLY A 35 -38.38 -20.32 -1.32
C GLY A 35 -36.87 -20.29 -1.57
N THR A 36 -36.41 -19.85 -2.74
CA THR A 36 -34.96 -19.75 -3.02
C THR A 36 -34.33 -18.42 -2.58
N LEU A 37 -35.13 -17.41 -2.22
CA LEU A 37 -34.67 -16.07 -1.85
C LEU A 37 -33.62 -16.05 -0.73
N PRO A 38 -33.76 -16.80 0.39
CA PRO A 38 -32.76 -16.77 1.45
C PRO A 38 -31.37 -17.23 0.97
N TYR A 39 -31.31 -18.28 0.15
CA TYR A 39 -30.06 -18.79 -0.40
C TYR A 39 -29.40 -17.79 -1.35
N GLN A 40 -30.19 -17.08 -2.16
CA GLN A 40 -29.68 -16.05 -3.07
C GLN A 40 -29.11 -14.86 -2.30
N ILE A 41 -29.77 -14.42 -1.22
CA ILE A 41 -29.28 -13.35 -0.35
C ILE A 41 -27.95 -13.77 0.29
N VAL A 42 -27.87 -14.97 0.85
CA VAL A 42 -26.64 -15.49 1.45
C VAL A 42 -25.52 -15.58 0.40
N ALA A 43 -25.83 -16.04 -0.81
CA ALA A 43 -24.86 -16.09 -1.91
C ALA A 43 -24.36 -14.70 -2.32
N LEU A 44 -25.24 -13.70 -2.42
CA LEU A 44 -24.87 -12.32 -2.76
C LEU A 44 -24.00 -11.68 -1.68
N VAL A 45 -24.40 -11.80 -0.41
CA VAL A 45 -23.62 -11.27 0.72
C VAL A 45 -22.28 -11.98 0.84
N GLY A 46 -22.26 -13.31 0.67
CA GLY A 46 -21.02 -14.10 0.70
C GLY A 46 -20.07 -13.74 -0.45
N LEU A 47 -20.61 -13.56 -1.65
CA LEU A 47 -19.83 -13.10 -2.82
C LEU A 47 -19.26 -11.71 -2.57
N PHE A 48 -20.06 -10.77 -2.06
CA PHE A 48 -19.59 -9.43 -1.72
C PHE A 48 -18.45 -9.46 -0.70
N GLY A 49 -18.63 -10.17 0.41
CA GLY A 49 -17.60 -10.31 1.44
C GLY A 49 -16.32 -10.93 0.89
N THR A 50 -16.44 -11.93 0.03
CA THR A 50 -15.30 -12.60 -0.64
C THR A 50 -14.57 -11.65 -1.58
N CYS A 51 -15.30 -10.94 -2.45
CA CYS A 51 -14.73 -9.95 -3.36
C CYS A 51 -14.03 -8.83 -2.60
N LEU A 52 -14.63 -8.35 -1.51
CA LEU A 52 -14.03 -7.33 -0.66
C LEU A 52 -12.75 -7.84 0.01
N GLY A 53 -12.77 -9.05 0.58
CA GLY A 53 -11.60 -9.66 1.21
C GLY A 53 -10.44 -9.88 0.24
N ILE A 54 -10.72 -10.43 -0.94
CA ILE A 54 -9.73 -10.60 -2.02
C ILE A 54 -9.22 -9.23 -2.48
N GLY A 55 -10.12 -8.26 -2.65
CA GLY A 55 -9.77 -6.89 -3.00
C GLY A 55 -8.80 -6.27 -2.00
N MET A 56 -9.09 -6.37 -0.70
CA MET A 56 -8.22 -5.87 0.36
C MET A 56 -6.86 -6.59 0.36
N MET A 57 -6.85 -7.91 0.18
CA MET A 57 -5.60 -8.68 0.08
C MET A 57 -4.75 -8.23 -1.12
N LEU A 58 -5.37 -7.90 -2.25
CA LEU A 58 -4.67 -7.39 -3.43
C LEU A 58 -4.22 -5.93 -3.27
N ALA A 59 -5.03 -5.09 -2.61
CA ALA A 59 -4.71 -3.70 -2.33
C ALA A 59 -3.55 -3.54 -1.34
N ALA A 60 -3.41 -4.48 -0.40
CA ALA A 60 -2.29 -4.54 0.54
C ALA A 60 -0.96 -4.99 -0.11
N ARG A 61 -0.97 -5.53 -1.33
CA ARG A 61 0.27 -5.95 -1.99
C ARG A 61 1.12 -4.74 -2.39
N PRO A 62 2.46 -4.82 -2.25
CA PRO A 62 3.35 -3.78 -2.73
C PRO A 62 3.15 -3.55 -4.22
N SER A 63 3.27 -2.29 -4.65
CA SER A 63 2.99 -1.95 -6.04
C SER A 63 3.98 -2.66 -6.97
N LYS A 64 3.58 -2.87 -8.24
CA LYS A 64 4.49 -3.47 -9.24
C LYS A 64 5.80 -2.68 -9.36
N ALA A 65 5.73 -1.37 -9.23
CA ALA A 65 6.88 -0.49 -9.29
C ALA A 65 7.79 -0.71 -8.08
N ASP A 66 7.24 -0.86 -6.87
CA ASP A 66 8.05 -1.16 -5.67
C ASP A 66 8.71 -2.54 -5.80
N ARG A 67 7.98 -3.55 -6.31
CA ARG A 67 8.54 -4.88 -6.60
C ARG A 67 9.65 -4.85 -7.66
N ARG A 68 9.56 -3.93 -8.62
CA ARG A 68 10.60 -3.74 -9.65
C ARG A 68 11.82 -3.07 -9.02
N LEU A 69 11.60 -2.05 -8.20
CA LEU A 69 12.64 -1.34 -7.46
C LEU A 69 13.39 -2.26 -6.48
N TRP A 70 12.68 -3.14 -5.78
CA TRP A 70 13.30 -4.18 -4.95
C TRP A 70 14.19 -5.15 -5.73
N ARG A 71 13.94 -5.38 -7.03
CA ARG A 71 14.70 -6.32 -7.85
C ARG A 71 15.79 -5.67 -8.70
N HIS A 72 15.54 -4.47 -9.22
CA HIS A 72 16.38 -3.80 -10.22
C HIS A 72 16.76 -2.38 -9.82
N GLY A 73 16.41 -1.96 -8.60
CA GLY A 73 16.87 -0.69 -8.05
C GLY A 73 18.39 -0.68 -7.93
N LEU A 74 18.97 0.50 -8.16
CA LEU A 74 20.38 0.72 -7.91
C LEU A 74 20.61 0.71 -6.40
N GLU A 75 21.53 -0.13 -5.96
CA GLU A 75 21.94 -0.18 -4.57
C GLU A 75 22.78 1.05 -4.24
N GLY A 76 22.49 1.67 -3.10
CA GLY A 76 23.22 2.80 -2.59
C GLY A 76 23.09 2.86 -1.08
N TRP A 77 23.69 3.89 -0.50
CA TRP A 77 23.56 4.19 0.91
C TRP A 77 23.05 5.62 1.08
N ALA A 78 22.32 5.84 2.16
CA ALA A 78 21.85 7.15 2.54
C ALA A 78 22.27 7.46 3.96
N THR A 79 22.74 8.68 4.19
CA THR A 79 22.98 9.20 5.53
C THR A 79 21.78 10.01 5.98
N VAL A 80 21.28 9.74 7.17
CA VAL A 80 20.12 10.44 7.74
C VAL A 80 20.56 11.80 8.26
N HIS A 81 19.98 12.89 7.74
CA HIS A 81 20.23 14.26 8.20
C HIS A 81 19.14 14.79 9.12
N GLY A 82 17.91 14.34 8.92
CA GLY A 82 16.74 14.83 9.65
C GLY A 82 15.69 13.74 9.81
N VAL A 83 14.97 13.80 10.93
CA VAL A 83 13.92 12.86 11.30
C VAL A 83 12.74 13.66 11.84
N HIS A 84 11.66 13.72 11.07
CA HIS A 84 10.48 14.51 11.40
C HIS A 84 9.27 13.59 11.57
N PRO A 85 8.86 13.27 12.80
CA PRO A 85 7.68 12.45 13.05
C PRO A 85 6.43 13.21 12.61
N LEU A 86 5.67 12.63 11.68
CA LEU A 86 4.45 13.23 11.15
C LEU A 86 3.23 12.81 11.95
N ARG A 87 3.06 11.50 12.14
CA ARG A 87 1.87 10.95 12.80
C ARG A 87 2.11 9.56 13.39
N PRO A 88 1.59 9.25 14.58
CA PRO A 88 1.53 7.88 15.07
C PRO A 88 0.55 7.03 14.23
N THR A 89 0.97 5.81 13.94
CA THR A 89 0.18 4.75 13.29
C THR A 89 -0.38 3.80 14.36
N ASP A 90 -1.49 3.13 14.08
CA ASP A 90 -2.19 2.26 15.03
C ASP A 90 -1.38 1.04 15.52
N HIS A 91 -0.19 0.79 14.97
CA HIS A 91 0.60 -0.44 15.18
C HIS A 91 1.88 -0.20 15.99
N HIS A 92 1.85 0.77 16.92
CA HIS A 92 3.03 1.23 17.67
C HIS A 92 4.19 1.70 16.77
N SER A 93 3.88 2.10 15.54
CA SER A 93 4.82 2.69 14.60
C SER A 93 4.48 4.16 14.37
N GLU A 94 5.44 4.92 13.88
CA GLU A 94 5.27 6.36 13.62
C GLU A 94 5.64 6.65 12.16
N LEU A 95 4.69 7.22 11.43
CA LEU A 95 4.96 7.75 10.11
C LEU A 95 5.92 8.93 10.25
N THR A 96 7.12 8.77 9.72
CA THR A 96 8.24 9.69 9.92
C THR A 96 8.82 10.06 8.58
N GLU A 97 9.03 11.36 8.38
CA GLU A 97 9.73 11.90 7.24
C GLU A 97 11.23 11.94 7.53
N LEU A 98 12.03 11.36 6.65
CA LEU A 98 13.48 11.29 6.77
C LEU A 98 14.12 12.13 5.69
N ASP A 99 14.94 13.09 6.10
CA ASP A 99 15.81 13.84 5.19
C ASP A 99 17.10 13.06 5.01
N LEU A 100 17.38 12.68 3.76
CA LEU A 100 18.46 11.77 3.42
C LEU A 100 19.45 12.45 2.47
N GLU A 101 20.73 12.14 2.67
CA GLU A 101 21.78 12.37 1.68
C GLU A 101 22.15 11.05 1.04
N LEU A 102 21.80 10.90 -0.24
CA LEU A 102 21.89 9.68 -1.00
C LEU A 102 23.19 9.62 -1.77
N THR A 103 23.93 8.53 -1.60
CA THR A 103 25.10 8.20 -2.39
C THR A 103 24.84 6.91 -3.17
N VAL A 104 24.74 7.05 -4.48
CA VAL A 104 24.52 5.93 -5.41
C VAL A 104 25.76 5.84 -6.31
N PRO A 105 26.42 4.67 -6.41
CA PRO A 105 27.60 4.49 -7.24
C PRO A 105 27.37 4.96 -8.69
N GLY A 106 28.30 5.77 -9.22
CA GLY A 106 28.20 6.34 -10.56
C GLY A 106 27.38 7.63 -10.65
N SER A 107 26.93 8.19 -9.52
CA SER A 107 26.24 9.47 -9.45
C SER A 107 26.84 10.35 -8.36
N GLU A 108 26.69 11.66 -8.55
CA GLU A 108 26.95 12.62 -7.47
C GLU A 108 25.96 12.42 -6.33
N THR A 109 26.40 12.75 -5.13
CA THR A 109 25.58 12.72 -3.93
C THR A 109 24.48 13.77 -4.03
N TYR A 110 23.25 13.41 -3.69
CA TYR A 110 22.09 14.30 -3.75
C TYR A 110 21.19 14.12 -2.53
N ARG A 111 20.33 15.11 -2.28
CA ARG A 111 19.37 15.07 -1.17
C ARG A 111 18.02 14.56 -1.66
N GLY A 112 17.34 13.84 -0.78
CA GLY A 112 15.99 13.36 -1.02
C GLY A 112 15.28 13.15 0.31
N THR A 113 13.96 13.07 0.24
CA THR A 113 13.12 12.90 1.41
C THR A 113 12.24 11.69 1.21
N ILE A 114 12.10 10.88 2.25
CA ILE A 114 11.23 9.71 2.21
C ILE A 114 10.31 9.71 3.43
N VAL A 115 9.11 9.18 3.25
CA VAL A 115 8.18 8.94 4.36
C VAL A 115 8.18 7.44 4.63
N PHE A 116 8.56 7.06 5.84
CA PHE A 116 8.69 5.67 6.27
C PHE A 116 7.93 5.43 7.58
N ASP A 117 7.35 4.24 7.71
CA ASP A 117 6.64 3.83 8.92
C ASP A 117 7.67 3.22 9.88
N VAL A 118 8.12 3.99 10.86
CA VAL A 118 9.22 3.64 11.73
C VAL A 118 8.70 2.82 12.91
N THR A 119 9.12 1.56 13.00
CA THR A 119 8.84 0.74 14.18
C THR A 119 9.82 1.07 15.31
N PRO A 120 9.48 0.76 16.58
CA PRO A 120 10.40 0.97 17.71
C PRO A 120 11.74 0.26 17.54
N ALA A 121 11.77 -0.86 16.82
CA ALA A 121 12.99 -1.61 16.52
C ALA A 121 13.89 -0.91 15.48
N ASP A 122 13.31 -0.12 14.59
CA ASP A 122 14.03 0.59 13.53
C ASP A 122 14.54 1.97 13.97
N LYS A 123 13.89 2.59 14.98
CA LYS A 123 14.28 3.90 15.54
C LYS A 123 15.80 4.09 15.73
N PRO A 124 16.55 3.15 16.37
CA PRO A 124 17.99 3.35 16.57
C PRO A 124 18.79 3.33 15.26
N LYS A 125 18.34 2.59 14.24
CA LYS A 125 19.01 2.52 12.92
C LYS A 125 18.75 3.75 12.05
N LEU A 126 17.74 4.55 12.40
CA LEU A 126 17.27 5.72 11.65
C LEU A 126 17.59 7.04 12.36
N ALA A 127 18.53 7.01 13.31
CA ALA A 127 18.98 8.23 13.99
C ALA A 127 19.78 9.13 13.04
N VAL A 128 19.80 10.43 13.32
CA VAL A 128 20.59 11.40 12.56
C VAL A 128 22.08 11.02 12.60
N GLY A 129 22.72 10.98 11.44
CA GLY A 129 24.10 10.55 11.23
C GLY A 129 24.26 9.07 10.88
N GLU A 130 23.22 8.25 11.09
CA GLU A 130 23.26 6.84 10.70
C GLU A 130 23.23 6.68 9.17
N THR A 131 23.90 5.62 8.71
CA THR A 131 23.94 5.26 7.29
C THR A 131 23.12 4.01 7.05
N ILE A 132 22.11 4.13 6.20
CA ILE A 132 21.18 3.06 5.86
C ILE A 132 21.33 2.62 4.41
N SER A 133 21.06 1.34 4.16
CA SER A 133 21.03 0.80 2.80
C SER A 133 19.72 1.21 2.12
N ILE A 134 19.85 1.69 0.88
CA ILE A 134 18.70 2.12 0.08
C ILE A 134 18.76 1.50 -1.32
N ARG A 135 17.61 1.46 -1.97
CA ARG A 135 17.52 1.22 -3.42
C ARG A 135 16.79 2.37 -4.08
N VAL A 136 17.34 2.83 -5.21
CA VAL A 136 16.81 3.96 -5.98
C VAL A 136 16.36 3.49 -7.36
N ASP A 137 15.22 4.00 -7.84
CA ASP A 137 14.77 3.73 -9.20
C ASP A 137 15.64 4.51 -10.20
N PRO A 138 16.36 3.85 -11.11
CA PRO A 138 17.20 4.55 -12.09
C PRO A 138 16.40 5.47 -13.02
N ALA A 139 15.11 5.20 -13.23
CA ALA A 139 14.24 6.02 -14.07
C ALA A 139 13.60 7.20 -13.31
N ASN A 140 13.58 7.14 -11.97
CA ASN A 140 13.02 8.19 -11.12
C ASN A 140 13.74 8.23 -9.76
N ARG A 141 14.68 9.16 -9.61
CA ARG A 141 15.55 9.25 -8.44
C ARG A 141 14.83 9.64 -7.15
N ASP A 142 13.62 10.19 -7.23
CA ASP A 142 12.80 10.49 -6.06
C ASP A 142 12.15 9.22 -5.47
N ARG A 143 12.23 8.10 -6.21
CA ARG A 143 11.62 6.83 -5.82
C ARG A 143 12.65 5.95 -5.12
N ILE A 144 12.69 6.09 -3.80
CA ILE A 144 13.66 5.45 -2.92
C ILE A 144 12.93 4.47 -2.01
N ILE A 145 13.53 3.32 -1.75
CA ILE A 145 13.11 2.38 -0.71
C ILE A 145 14.26 2.14 0.26
N VAL A 146 13.92 2.03 1.54
CA VAL A 146 14.86 1.64 2.58
C VAL A 146 14.91 0.12 2.67
N VAL A 147 16.12 -0.41 2.82
CA VAL A 147 16.40 -1.83 3.03
C VAL A 147 16.98 -1.98 4.43
N LEU A 148 16.12 -2.18 5.43
CA LEU A 148 16.44 -2.33 6.87
C LEU A 148 16.46 -3.78 7.33
#